data_AF-A0AA86QW18-F1
#
_entry.id   AF-A0AA86QW18-F1
#
_cell.length_a   1.000
_cell.length_b   1.000
_cell.length_c   1.000
_cell.angle_alpha   90.00
_cell.angle_beta   90.00
_cell.angle_gamma   90.00
#
_symmetry.space_group_name_H-M   'P 1'
#
loop_
_entity.id
_entity.type
_entity.pdbx_description
1 polymer ?
#
loop_
_entity_poly.entity_id
_entity_poly.type
_entity_poly.pdbx_seq_one_letter_code
_entity_poly.pdbx_strand_id
1 'polypeptide(L)'
;MLNSVNQITMIPYISFIQIFHLCNAIHLILFKKLLIAIIIPIPQTQIFNQQLIQINLLQQIERTKNQIKKKQIQNNNKIRQSDKRSRWTQKQDEELIQQINQIGIENYKQIKVQNKTGSQVYFRLRNVYYLNIEKFKQLQKFQ
;
A
#
# COMPACT_ATOMS: atom_id res chain seq x y z
N MET A 1 -31.52 94.60 -11.21
CA MET A 1 -30.54 94.41 -10.12
C MET A 1 -30.56 93.01 -9.48
N LEU A 2 -31.19 91.98 -10.10
CA LEU A 2 -31.20 90.60 -9.59
C LEU A 2 -30.26 89.63 -10.35
N ASN A 3 -29.63 90.05 -11.46
CA ASN A 3 -28.75 89.18 -12.26
C ASN A 3 -27.28 89.12 -11.78
N SER A 4 -26.86 90.01 -10.87
CA SER A 4 -25.49 90.06 -10.34
C SER A 4 -25.28 89.22 -9.08
N VAL A 5 -26.34 88.81 -8.39
CA VAL A 5 -26.25 87.98 -7.17
C VAL A 5 -26.04 86.49 -7.52
N ASN A 6 -26.59 86.03 -8.65
CA ASN A 6 -26.43 84.64 -9.12
C ASN A 6 -25.03 84.32 -9.67
N GLN A 7 -24.21 85.32 -10.02
CA GLN A 7 -22.85 85.09 -10.51
C GLN A 7 -21.83 84.86 -9.38
N ILE A 8 -22.04 85.49 -8.21
CA ILE A 8 -21.13 85.34 -7.07
C ILE A 8 -21.28 83.96 -6.42
N THR A 9 -22.47 83.36 -6.47
CA THR A 9 -22.73 82.00 -5.96
C THR A 9 -22.33 80.89 -6.93
N MET A 10 -22.14 81.19 -8.23
CA MET A 10 -21.81 80.18 -9.24
C MET A 10 -20.32 79.80 -9.24
N ILE A 11 -19.43 80.75 -8.92
CA ILE A 11 -17.97 80.53 -8.87
C ILE A 11 -17.56 79.49 -7.81
N PRO A 12 -18.02 79.54 -6.54
CA PRO A 12 -17.63 78.53 -5.54
C PRO A 12 -18.15 77.12 -5.86
N TYR A 13 -19.28 77.01 -6.57
CA TYR A 13 -19.85 75.72 -6.97
C TYR A 13 -18.98 74.97 -7.99
N ILE A 14 -18.40 75.69 -8.97
CA ILE A 14 -17.50 75.10 -9.97
C ILE A 14 -16.23 74.57 -9.29
N SER A 15 -15.66 75.32 -8.35
CA SER A 15 -14.48 74.88 -7.59
C SER A 15 -14.78 73.65 -6.72
N PHE A 16 -15.96 73.59 -6.10
CA PHE A 16 -16.39 72.43 -5.32
C PHE A 16 -16.51 71.15 -6.17
N ILE A 17 -17.10 71.25 -7.37
CA ILE A 17 -17.21 70.12 -8.31
C ILE A 17 -15.83 69.60 -8.70
N GLN A 18 -14.87 70.49 -8.97
CA GLN A 18 -13.50 70.08 -9.32
C GLN A 18 -12.81 69.33 -8.18
N ILE A 19 -12.95 69.79 -6.93
CA ILE A 19 -12.43 69.10 -5.75
C ILE A 19 -13.09 67.72 -5.60
N PHE A 20 -14.40 67.63 -5.78
CA PHE A 20 -15.12 66.36 -5.71
C PHE A 20 -14.63 65.34 -6.75
N HIS A 21 -14.44 65.77 -8.01
CA HIS A 21 -13.90 64.89 -9.06
C HIS A 21 -12.45 64.46 -8.78
N LEU A 22 -11.63 65.37 -8.26
CA LEU A 22 -10.26 65.06 -7.86
C LEU A 22 -10.24 64.00 -6.75
N CYS A 23 -11.09 64.16 -5.73
CA CYS A 23 -11.23 63.17 -4.66
C CYS A 23 -11.70 61.81 -5.17
N ASN A 24 -12.68 61.77 -6.07
CA ASN A 24 -13.18 60.51 -6.65
C ASN A 24 -12.09 59.81 -7.49
N ALA A 25 -11.30 60.56 -8.24
CA ALA A 25 -10.17 60.02 -8.99
C ALA A 25 -9.10 59.40 -8.06
N ILE A 26 -8.77 60.08 -6.95
CA ILE A 26 -7.84 59.56 -5.94
C ILE A 26 -8.39 58.27 -5.32
N HIS A 27 -9.67 58.25 -4.92
CA HIS A 27 -10.31 57.05 -4.37
C HIS A 27 -10.26 55.88 -5.35
N LEU A 28 -10.52 56.13 -6.64
CA LEU A 28 -10.51 55.08 -7.66
C LEU A 28 -9.10 54.50 -7.87
N ILE A 29 -8.06 55.33 -7.79
CA ILE A 29 -6.65 54.89 -7.86
C ILE A 29 -6.28 54.07 -6.62
N LEU A 30 -6.67 54.53 -5.42
CA LEU A 30 -6.43 53.82 -4.16
C LEU A 30 -7.14 52.45 -4.16
N PHE A 31 -8.39 52.40 -4.60
CA PHE A 31 -9.17 51.17 -4.69
C PHE A 31 -8.57 50.17 -5.69
N LYS A 32 -8.07 50.63 -6.86
CA LYS A 32 -7.36 49.77 -7.81
C LYS A 32 -6.07 49.18 -7.23
N LYS A 33 -5.30 49.96 -6.46
CA LYS A 33 -4.09 49.44 -5.77
C LYS A 33 -4.44 48.40 -4.72
N LEU A 34 -5.54 48.61 -3.98
CA LEU A 34 -6.04 47.65 -2.99
C LEU A 34 -6.51 46.34 -3.64
N LEU A 35 -7.26 46.41 -4.74
CA LEU A 35 -7.70 45.23 -5.49
C LEU A 35 -6.53 44.42 -6.05
N ILE A 36 -5.52 45.09 -6.61
CA ILE A 36 -4.31 44.40 -7.09
C ILE A 36 -3.60 43.72 -5.91
N ALA A 37 -3.49 44.36 -4.74
CA ALA A 37 -2.86 43.77 -3.56
C ALA A 37 -3.59 42.52 -3.02
N ILE A 38 -4.91 42.45 -3.15
CA ILE A 38 -5.72 41.29 -2.78
C ILE A 38 -5.59 40.16 -3.82
N ILE A 39 -5.38 40.51 -5.10
CA ILE A 39 -5.22 39.57 -6.22
C ILE A 39 -3.74 39.10 -6.34
N ILE A 40 -2.78 39.76 -5.67
CA ILE A 40 -1.40 39.27 -5.57
C ILE A 40 -1.44 37.89 -4.91
N PRO A 41 -0.85 36.89 -5.58
CA PRO A 41 -1.28 35.51 -5.49
C PRO A 41 -0.92 34.92 -4.13
N ILE A 42 -1.70 33.90 -3.74
CA ILE A 42 -1.31 32.88 -2.77
C ILE A 42 0.20 32.66 -2.91
N PRO A 43 1.00 32.88 -1.85
CA PRO A 43 2.44 32.96 -1.97
C PRO A 43 2.91 31.68 -2.63
N GLN A 44 3.64 31.78 -3.75
CA GLN A 44 4.11 30.64 -4.55
C GLN A 44 4.84 29.59 -3.68
N THR A 45 5.37 30.01 -2.53
CA THR A 45 5.92 29.17 -1.48
C THR A 45 4.93 28.14 -0.90
N GLN A 46 3.64 28.48 -0.73
CA GLN A 46 2.62 27.54 -0.26
C GLN A 46 2.32 26.46 -1.30
N ILE A 47 2.17 26.84 -2.58
CA ILE A 47 1.94 25.90 -3.67
C ILE A 47 3.14 24.96 -3.82
N PHE A 48 4.36 25.50 -3.77
CA PHE A 48 5.58 24.71 -3.82
C PHE A 48 5.71 23.73 -2.65
N ASN A 49 5.40 24.16 -1.42
CA ASN A 49 5.42 23.29 -0.25
C ASN A 49 4.39 22.15 -0.35
N GLN A 50 3.19 22.42 -0.87
CA GLN A 50 2.18 21.37 -1.10
C GLN A 50 2.66 20.35 -2.14
N GLN A 51 3.27 20.80 -3.24
CA GLN A 51 3.86 19.92 -4.26
C GLN A 51 5.00 19.07 -3.68
N LEU A 52 5.87 19.64 -2.86
CA LEU A 52 6.97 18.92 -2.21
C LEU A 52 6.46 17.84 -1.25
N ILE A 53 5.43 18.14 -0.45
CA ILE A 53 4.77 17.15 0.42
C ILE A 53 4.18 16.00 -0.42
N GLN A 54 3.51 16.32 -1.53
CA GLN A 54 2.93 15.30 -2.42
C GLN A 54 3.99 14.36 -3.02
N ILE A 55 5.13 14.90 -3.47
CA ILE A 55 6.24 14.11 -4.01
C ILE A 55 6.81 13.17 -2.93
N ASN A 56 7.02 13.68 -1.71
CA ASN A 56 7.55 12.88 -0.61
C ASN A 56 6.59 11.73 -0.21
N LEU A 57 5.29 11.99 -0.19
CA LEU A 57 4.27 10.97 0.08
C LEU A 57 4.28 9.87 -0.99
N LEU A 58 4.36 10.23 -2.28
CA LEU A 58 4.42 9.26 -3.38
C LEU A 58 5.68 8.37 -3.29
N GLN A 59 6.84 8.96 -2.98
CA GLN A 59 8.08 8.19 -2.78
C GLN A 59 7.99 7.23 -1.58
N GLN A 60 7.36 7.64 -0.47
CA GLN A 60 7.15 6.77 0.68
C GLN A 60 6.22 5.59 0.37
N ILE A 61 5.16 5.84 -0.41
CA ILE A 61 4.24 4.79 -0.87
C ILE A 61 5.00 3.76 -1.73
N GLU A 62 5.83 4.22 -2.67
CA GLU A 62 6.62 3.32 -3.52
C GLU A 62 7.62 2.48 -2.71
N ARG A 63 8.34 3.10 -1.77
CA ARG A 63 9.24 2.38 -0.85
C ARG A 63 8.50 1.31 -0.05
N THR A 64 7.33 1.66 0.49
CA THR A 64 6.48 0.74 1.26
C THR A 64 6.02 -0.44 0.41
N LYS A 65 5.55 -0.17 -0.82
CA LYS A 65 5.13 -1.22 -1.77
C LYS A 65 6.27 -2.20 -2.09
N ASN A 66 7.48 -1.68 -2.29
CA ASN A 66 8.66 -2.50 -2.55
C ASN A 66 9.06 -3.35 -1.33
N GLN A 67 8.96 -2.81 -0.11
CA GLN A 67 9.21 -3.57 1.12
C GLN A 67 8.19 -4.70 1.31
N ILE A 68 6.89 -4.44 1.09
CA ILE A 68 5.83 -5.46 1.18
C ILE A 68 6.10 -6.59 0.18
N LYS A 69 6.42 -6.26 -1.09
CA LYS A 69 6.75 -7.26 -2.12
C LYS A 69 7.94 -8.14 -1.72
N LYS A 70 9.00 -7.54 -1.17
CA LYS A 70 10.17 -8.28 -0.67
C LYS A 70 9.81 -9.23 0.48
N LYS A 71 9.00 -8.78 1.45
CA LYS A 71 8.53 -9.62 2.57
C LYS A 71 7.68 -10.80 2.10
N GLN A 72 6.79 -10.58 1.12
CA GLN A 72 5.98 -11.66 0.54
C GLN A 72 6.85 -12.73 -0.14
N ILE A 73 7.86 -12.33 -0.92
CA ILE A 73 8.79 -13.28 -1.56
C ILE A 73 9.55 -14.10 -0.51
N GLN A 74 10.05 -13.46 0.54
CA GLN A 74 10.73 -14.16 1.64
C GLN A 74 9.82 -15.16 2.34
N ASN A 75 8.56 -14.80 2.62
CA ASN A 75 7.59 -15.71 3.24
C ASN A 75 7.25 -16.90 2.33
N ASN A 76 7.03 -16.67 1.04
CA ASN A 76 6.78 -17.74 0.08
C ASN A 76 7.99 -18.70 -0.03
N ASN A 77 9.21 -18.18 0.05
CA ASN A 77 10.41 -19.01 0.06
C ASN A 77 10.54 -19.84 1.35
N LYS A 78 10.20 -19.28 2.52
CA LYS A 78 10.17 -20.02 3.79
C LYS A 78 9.14 -21.16 3.75
N ILE A 79 7.94 -20.90 3.24
CA ILE A 79 6.88 -21.92 3.08
C ILE A 79 7.33 -23.02 2.09
N ARG A 80 7.92 -22.64 0.94
CA ARG A 80 8.45 -23.60 -0.03
C ARG A 80 9.59 -24.46 0.54
N GLN A 81 10.41 -23.92 1.42
CA GLN A 81 11.50 -24.66 2.06
C GLN A 81 11.00 -25.63 3.14
N SER A 82 9.96 -25.26 3.90
CA SER A 82 9.31 -26.21 4.84
C SER A 82 8.62 -27.36 4.11
N ASP A 83 7.99 -27.09 2.95
CA ASP A 83 7.28 -28.13 2.19
C ASP A 83 8.23 -29.13 1.50
N LYS A 84 9.41 -28.69 1.04
CA LYS A 84 10.41 -29.58 0.41
C LYS A 84 10.98 -30.64 1.35
N ARG A 85 11.15 -30.33 2.65
CA ARG A 85 11.63 -31.33 3.65
C ARG A 85 10.53 -32.32 4.05
N SER A 86 9.27 -32.02 3.74
CA SER A 86 8.12 -32.84 4.12
C SER A 86 7.68 -33.81 3.01
N ARG A 87 7.89 -33.49 1.72
CA ARG A 87 7.46 -34.36 0.61
C ARG A 87 8.12 -35.74 0.66
N TRP A 88 7.30 -36.78 0.67
CA TRP A 88 7.71 -38.17 0.55
C TRP A 88 7.92 -38.49 -0.93
N THR A 89 9.05 -39.12 -1.26
CA THR A 89 9.31 -39.65 -2.60
C THR A 89 8.79 -41.09 -2.69
N GLN A 90 8.56 -41.57 -3.91
CA GLN A 90 8.15 -42.95 -4.15
C GLN A 90 9.14 -43.95 -3.55
N LYS A 91 10.45 -43.73 -3.70
CA LYS A 91 11.49 -44.58 -3.09
C LYS A 91 11.41 -44.63 -1.56
N GLN A 92 11.11 -43.49 -0.91
CA GLN A 92 10.93 -43.43 0.54
C GLN A 92 9.67 -44.18 0.99
N ASP A 93 8.61 -44.15 0.19
CA ASP A 93 7.40 -44.93 0.46
C ASP A 93 7.64 -46.44 0.26
N GLU A 94 8.39 -46.83 -0.77
CA GLU A 94 8.80 -48.22 -1.00
C GLU A 94 9.69 -48.74 0.14
N GLU A 95 10.69 -47.96 0.56
CA GLU A 95 11.55 -48.26 1.73
C GLU A 95 10.73 -48.41 3.01
N LEU A 96 9.76 -47.50 3.23
CA LEU A 96 8.85 -47.58 4.36
C LEU A 96 8.04 -48.88 4.35
N ILE A 97 7.44 -49.25 3.21
CA ILE A 97 6.63 -50.46 3.08
C ILE A 97 7.48 -51.72 3.30
N GLN A 98 8.69 -51.76 2.73
CA GLN A 98 9.61 -52.89 2.92
C GLN A 98 9.97 -53.09 4.40
N GLN A 99 10.27 -52.02 5.13
CA GLN A 99 10.62 -52.12 6.56
C GLN A 99 9.41 -52.49 7.43
N ILE A 100 8.20 -52.01 7.09
CA ILE A 100 6.96 -52.47 7.77
C ILE A 100 6.78 -53.97 7.57
N ASN A 101 6.99 -54.48 6.35
CA ASN A 101 6.82 -55.91 6.06
C ASN A 101 7.86 -56.78 6.79
N GLN A 102 9.04 -56.24 7.10
CA GLN A 102 10.09 -56.97 7.81
C GLN A 102 9.95 -56.94 9.34
N ILE A 103 9.66 -55.77 9.92
CA ILE A 103 9.72 -55.56 11.39
C ILE A 103 8.32 -55.53 12.03
N GLY A 104 7.29 -55.33 11.22
CA GLY A 104 5.91 -55.14 11.66
C GLY A 104 5.61 -53.69 12.06
N ILE A 105 4.35 -53.29 11.88
CA ILE A 105 3.90 -51.91 12.16
C ILE A 105 3.96 -51.54 13.65
N GLU A 106 3.85 -52.53 14.55
CA GLU A 106 3.92 -52.35 16.00
C GLU A 106 5.28 -51.81 16.45
N ASN A 107 6.33 -52.17 15.71
CA ASN A 107 7.71 -51.77 15.96
C ASN A 107 8.12 -50.53 15.14
N TYR A 108 7.17 -49.67 14.73
CA TYR A 108 7.45 -48.54 13.83
C TYR A 108 8.56 -47.60 14.29
N LYS A 109 8.85 -47.53 15.60
CA LYS A 109 9.96 -46.72 16.15
C LYS A 109 11.33 -47.18 15.66
N GLN A 110 11.45 -48.42 15.19
CA GLN A 110 12.66 -49.01 14.62
C GLN A 110 12.80 -48.74 13.11
N ILE A 111 11.73 -48.30 12.45
CA ILE A 111 11.73 -47.99 11.02
C ILE A 111 12.52 -46.70 10.78
N LYS A 112 13.50 -46.76 9.88
CA LYS A 112 14.38 -45.64 9.51
C LYS A 112 14.30 -45.43 8.01
N VAL A 113 13.62 -44.36 7.59
CA VAL A 113 13.53 -43.95 6.18
C VAL A 113 14.49 -42.80 5.94
N GLN A 114 15.24 -42.85 4.84
CA GLN A 114 16.26 -41.85 4.54
C GLN A 114 15.66 -40.42 4.52
N ASN A 115 16.31 -39.48 5.21
CA ASN A 115 15.90 -38.07 5.29
C ASN A 115 14.48 -37.84 5.85
N LYS A 116 13.97 -38.77 6.67
CA LYS A 116 12.71 -38.61 7.41
C LYS A 116 12.94 -38.77 8.92
N THR A 117 12.30 -37.92 9.70
CA THR A 117 12.30 -38.04 11.16
C THR A 117 11.29 -39.11 11.60
N GLY A 118 11.48 -39.69 12.79
CA GLY A 118 10.53 -40.67 13.34
C GLY A 118 9.10 -40.16 13.40
N SER A 119 8.89 -38.87 13.71
CA SER A 119 7.56 -38.24 13.68
C SER A 119 6.98 -38.19 12.26
N GLN A 120 7.79 -37.88 11.25
CA GLN A 120 7.35 -37.91 9.85
C GLN A 120 6.99 -39.33 9.39
N VAL A 121 7.78 -40.32 9.81
CA VAL A 121 7.49 -41.75 9.57
C VAL A 121 6.17 -42.13 10.22
N TYR A 122 5.95 -41.78 11.50
CA TYR A 122 4.69 -42.02 12.20
C TYR A 122 3.49 -41.37 11.50
N PHE A 123 3.59 -40.09 11.11
CA PHE A 123 2.51 -39.41 10.40
C PHE A 123 2.25 -40.02 9.02
N ARG A 124 3.30 -40.45 8.30
CA ARG A 124 3.14 -41.14 7.01
C ARG A 124 2.50 -42.50 7.19
N LEU A 125 2.94 -43.30 8.16
CA LEU A 125 2.34 -44.57 8.53
C LEU A 125 0.87 -44.42 8.89
N ARG A 126 0.54 -43.42 9.72
CA ARG A 126 -0.83 -43.08 10.08
C ARG A 126 -1.65 -42.77 8.84
N ASN A 127 -1.16 -41.92 7.94
CA ASN A 127 -1.85 -41.58 6.70
C ASN A 127 -1.99 -42.78 5.76
N VAL A 128 -0.94 -43.60 5.61
CA VAL A 128 -0.96 -44.84 4.82
C VAL A 128 -1.97 -45.81 5.40
N TYR A 129 -2.01 -46.01 6.71
CA TYR A 129 -2.95 -46.89 7.41
C TYR A 129 -4.40 -46.46 7.21
N TYR A 130 -4.70 -45.17 7.38
CA TYR A 130 -6.06 -44.64 7.14
C TYR A 130 -6.44 -44.59 5.66
N LEU A 131 -5.51 -44.32 4.74
CA LEU A 131 -5.78 -44.24 3.30
C LEU A 131 -5.79 -45.62 2.60
N ASN A 132 -5.16 -46.65 3.18
CA ASN A 132 -4.98 -47.94 2.52
C ASN A 132 -5.81 -49.10 3.08
N ILE A 133 -6.79 -48.94 3.97
CA ILE A 133 -7.71 -50.08 4.27
C ILE A 133 -8.33 -50.65 2.97
N GLU A 134 -8.59 -49.81 1.95
CA GLU A 134 -9.07 -50.26 0.64
C GLU A 134 -7.95 -50.69 -0.34
N LYS A 135 -6.80 -49.99 -0.37
CA LYS A 135 -5.71 -50.32 -1.30
C LYS A 135 -4.82 -51.49 -0.86
N PHE A 136 -4.61 -51.72 0.44
CA PHE A 136 -3.86 -52.89 0.91
C PHE A 136 -4.58 -54.20 0.57
N LYS A 137 -5.93 -54.21 0.54
CA LYS A 137 -6.72 -55.34 0.03
C LYS A 137 -6.48 -55.63 -1.46
N GLN A 138 -6.07 -54.65 -2.25
CA GLN A 138 -5.80 -54.83 -3.68
C GLN A 138 -4.37 -55.34 -3.93
N LEU A 139 -3.39 -54.94 -3.12
CA LEU A 139 -2.00 -55.40 -3.28
C LEU A 139 -1.76 -56.83 -2.79
N GLN A 140 -2.58 -57.36 -1.86
CA GLN A 140 -2.55 -58.77 -1.47
C GLN A 140 -3.05 -59.74 -2.56
N LYS A 141 -3.70 -59.26 -3.63
CA LYS A 141 -4.17 -60.12 -4.74
C LYS A 141 -3.08 -60.49 -5.76
N PHE A 142 -1.83 -60.10 -5.52
CA PHE A 142 -0.67 -60.43 -6.36
C PHE A 142 0.28 -61.46 -5.71
N GLN A 143 -0.17 -62.14 -4.65
CA GLN A 143 0.42 -63.40 -4.18
C GLN A 143 -0.21 -64.57 -4.93
#